data_AF-A0A226DN81-F1
#
_entry.id   AF-A0A226DN81-F1
#
_cell.length_a   1.000
_cell.length_b   1.000
_cell.length_c   1.000
_cell.angle_alpha   90.00
_cell.angle_beta   90.00
_cell.angle_gamma   90.00
#
_symmetry.space_group_name_H-M   'P 1'
#
loop_
_entity.id
_entity.type
_entity.pdbx_description
1 polymer ?
#
loop_
_entity_poly.entity_id
_entity_poly.type
_entity_poly.pdbx_seq_one_letter_code
_entity_poly.pdbx_strand_id
1 'polypeptide(L)'
;MITVFLLHLKRHLINARYMASLPYTWDSANNTLKPVKSLRVKKFLRFSMISQFIYAILQLVLTAWSGHPLGKKLLAMVFTSIYFCGLAFRWNVKLDLIAMHLLNTFLKFEPNYVADFPYKKTATDRILGLLLPLIVFSCWVVSLGAGITVLLFPCIPPFLGSMLPTCRSNIPIPPGWVIRILLAFIDAVMLQQVCISAAFYLTQVLIGAIVHLWNYLSMLSIRTQNGINGESHQNFIMWYKQLQILTVLSNSCNQKRIFPAAALGLPSIEFFTFFVCIKLHNSLGAFETAFFFLIFLNVVAFNMTVFLAASKVFSCSVIQDVCTRQTIGSLLVVG
;
A
#
# COMPACT_ATOMS: atom_id res chain seq x y z
N MET A 1 -3.73 20.26 -1.96
CA MET A 1 -3.84 18.80 -1.86
C MET A 1 -2.56 18.17 -1.33
N ILE A 2 -1.38 18.65 -1.77
CA ILE A 2 -0.09 18.22 -1.21
C ILE A 2 0.03 18.47 0.28
N THR A 3 -0.55 19.52 0.86
CA THR A 3 -0.31 19.78 2.29
C THR A 3 -0.76 18.61 3.18
N VAL A 4 -1.85 17.94 2.80
CA VAL A 4 -2.34 16.73 3.48
C VAL A 4 -1.45 15.53 3.13
N PHE A 5 -1.31 15.20 1.84
CA PHE A 5 -0.55 14.02 1.40
C PHE A 5 0.93 14.08 1.74
N LEU A 6 1.58 15.24 1.59
CA LEU A 6 2.99 15.45 1.87
C LEU A 6 3.32 15.21 3.34
N LEU A 7 2.45 15.64 4.25
CA LEU A 7 2.64 15.39 5.68
C LEU A 7 2.63 13.87 5.96
N HIS A 8 1.65 13.16 5.40
CA HIS A 8 1.56 11.71 5.52
C HIS A 8 2.74 10.99 4.85
N LEU A 9 3.15 11.44 3.66
CA LEU A 9 4.30 10.92 2.93
C LEU A 9 5.59 11.06 3.74
N LYS A 10 5.86 12.24 4.29
CA LYS A 10 7.04 12.49 5.14
C LYS A 10 7.03 11.58 6.37
N ARG A 11 5.91 11.48 7.07
CA ARG A 11 5.76 10.60 8.23
C ARG A 11 5.97 9.13 7.87
N HIS A 12 5.43 8.67 6.75
CA HIS A 12 5.59 7.31 6.26
C HIS A 12 7.05 6.99 5.92
N LEU A 13 7.76 7.93 5.28
CA LEU A 13 9.17 7.77 4.94
C LEU A 13 10.07 7.75 6.18
N ILE A 14 9.74 8.51 7.23
CA ILE A 14 10.45 8.43 8.51
C ILE A 14 10.30 7.03 9.11
N ASN A 15 9.08 6.51 9.16
CA ASN A 15 8.80 5.16 9.65
C ASN A 15 9.51 4.08 8.81
N ALA A 16 9.47 4.22 7.49
CA ALA A 16 10.14 3.29 6.58
C ALA A 16 11.67 3.37 6.66
N ARG A 17 12.24 4.54 6.91
CA ARG A 17 13.68 4.71 7.16
C ARG A 17 14.08 4.03 8.46
N TYR A 18 13.29 4.17 9.52
CA TYR A 18 13.54 3.51 10.80
C TYR A 18 13.59 1.97 10.64
N MET A 19 12.66 1.40 9.87
CA MET A 19 12.62 -0.04 9.61
C MET A 19 13.52 -0.51 8.45
N ALA A 20 14.23 0.42 7.79
CA ALA A 20 14.95 0.19 6.55
C ALA A 20 14.14 -0.64 5.53
N SER A 21 12.86 -0.27 5.31
CA SER A 21 11.93 -1.02 4.48
C SER A 21 11.78 -0.46 3.06
N LEU A 22 12.15 0.81 2.83
CA LEU A 22 12.07 1.50 1.54
C LEU A 22 13.44 1.99 1.03
N PRO A 23 13.65 2.02 -0.30
CA PRO A 23 14.88 2.51 -0.92
C PRO A 23 14.91 4.04 -1.13
N TYR A 24 14.02 4.79 -0.51
CA TYR A 24 13.84 6.23 -0.74
C TYR A 24 14.16 7.05 0.51
N THR A 25 14.71 8.23 0.31
CA THR A 25 14.97 9.24 1.35
C THR A 25 14.37 10.57 0.93
N TRP A 26 13.80 11.28 1.89
CA TRP A 26 13.32 12.64 1.69
C TRP A 26 14.50 13.63 1.63
N ASP A 27 14.55 14.47 0.60
CA ASP A 27 15.46 15.59 0.48
C ASP A 27 14.75 16.90 0.84
N SER A 28 15.03 17.40 2.04
CA SER A 28 14.45 18.66 2.54
C SER A 28 14.86 19.89 1.74
N ALA A 29 16.02 19.88 1.08
CA ALA A 29 16.50 21.04 0.33
C ALA A 29 15.67 21.28 -0.93
N ASN A 30 15.31 20.20 -1.63
CA ASN A 30 14.59 20.27 -2.90
C ASN A 30 13.10 19.90 -2.78
N ASN A 31 12.63 19.56 -1.57
CA ASN A 31 11.31 18.96 -1.33
C ASN A 31 10.99 17.79 -2.29
N THR A 32 11.96 16.90 -2.50
CA THR A 32 11.83 15.75 -3.42
C THR A 32 12.33 14.47 -2.78
N LEU A 33 11.90 13.34 -3.34
CA LEU A 33 12.40 12.01 -3.03
C LEU A 33 13.67 11.73 -3.81
N LYS A 34 14.68 11.20 -3.13
CA LYS A 34 15.94 10.73 -3.71
C LYS A 34 16.17 9.26 -3.33
N PRO A 35 16.83 8.47 -4.19
CA PRO A 35 17.23 7.12 -3.82
C PRO A 35 18.26 7.17 -2.68
N VAL A 36 18.21 6.19 -1.78
CA VAL A 36 19.21 6.03 -0.71
C VAL A 36 20.61 5.92 -1.34
N LYS A 37 21.57 6.75 -0.89
CA LYS A 37 22.95 6.72 -1.41
C LYS A 37 23.78 5.56 -0.86
N SER A 38 23.54 5.17 0.40
CA SER A 38 24.34 4.15 1.09
C SER A 38 24.20 2.76 0.45
N LEU A 39 25.33 2.21 -0.01
CA LEU A 39 25.40 0.83 -0.56
C LEU A 39 25.05 -0.23 0.49
N ARG A 40 25.40 -0.01 1.77
CA ARG A 40 25.09 -0.94 2.86
C ARG A 40 23.58 -1.09 3.04
N VAL A 41 22.84 0.03 3.03
CA VAL A 41 21.38 0.03 3.15
C VAL A 41 20.74 -0.64 1.94
N LYS A 42 21.25 -0.42 0.71
CA LYS A 42 20.76 -1.13 -0.49
C LYS A 42 20.97 -2.64 -0.40
N LYS A 43 22.15 -3.08 0.06
CA LYS A 43 22.44 -4.52 0.28
C LYS A 43 21.51 -5.11 1.34
N PHE A 44 21.30 -4.41 2.45
CA PHE A 44 20.38 -4.83 3.51
C PHE A 44 18.93 -4.94 3.02
N LEU A 45 18.44 -3.95 2.26
CA LEU A 45 17.10 -3.98 1.65
C LEU A 45 16.90 -5.20 0.74
N ARG A 46 17.89 -5.52 -0.10
CA ARG A 46 17.84 -6.70 -0.97
C ARG A 46 17.87 -7.99 -0.16
N PHE A 47 18.75 -8.09 0.84
CA PHE A 47 18.82 -9.24 1.73
C PHE A 47 17.50 -9.46 2.48
N SER A 48 16.92 -8.41 3.06
CA SER A 48 15.61 -8.42 3.72
C SER A 48 14.51 -8.93 2.78
N MET A 49 14.47 -8.45 1.53
CA MET A 49 13.48 -8.89 0.53
C MET A 49 13.63 -10.38 0.17
N ILE A 50 14.86 -10.86 -0.06
CA ILE A 50 15.13 -12.27 -0.37
C ILE A 50 14.79 -13.16 0.83
N SER A 51 15.20 -12.75 2.04
CA SER A 51 14.91 -13.48 3.28
C SER A 51 13.40 -13.60 3.51
N GLN A 52 12.64 -12.53 3.30
CA GLN A 52 11.18 -12.56 3.41
C GLN A 52 10.53 -13.44 2.35
N PHE A 53 11.06 -13.45 1.12
CA PHE A 53 10.57 -14.34 0.07
C PHE A 53 10.78 -15.82 0.40
N ILE A 54 11.98 -16.18 0.85
CA ILE A 54 12.27 -17.54 1.33
C ILE A 54 11.34 -17.89 2.49
N TYR A 55 11.16 -16.97 3.44
CA TYR A 55 10.29 -17.15 4.58
C TYR A 55 8.83 -17.39 4.15
N ALA A 56 8.27 -16.59 3.24
CA ALA A 56 6.91 -16.78 2.73
C ALA A 56 6.72 -18.13 2.02
N ILE A 57 7.71 -18.60 1.26
CA ILE A 57 7.68 -19.94 0.65
C ILE A 57 7.68 -21.02 1.74
N LEU A 58 8.55 -20.91 2.74
CA LEU A 58 8.60 -21.85 3.86
C LEU A 58 7.27 -21.88 4.62
N GLN A 59 6.67 -20.72 4.88
CA GLN A 59 5.34 -20.61 5.49
C GLN A 59 4.29 -21.38 4.70
N LEU A 60 4.26 -21.22 3.37
CA LEU A 60 3.29 -21.90 2.51
C LEU A 60 3.48 -23.42 2.52
N VAL A 61 4.72 -23.89 2.33
CA VAL A 61 5.06 -25.32 2.29
C VAL A 61 4.77 -25.98 3.63
N LEU A 62 5.22 -25.38 4.74
CA LEU A 62 5.02 -25.94 6.07
C LEU A 62 3.55 -25.90 6.48
N THR A 63 2.80 -24.84 6.16
CA THR A 63 1.36 -24.78 6.45
C THR A 63 0.62 -25.86 5.67
N ALA A 64 0.93 -26.04 4.38
CA ALA A 64 0.31 -27.06 3.53
C ALA A 64 0.55 -28.48 4.06
N TRP A 65 1.80 -28.81 4.38
CA TRP A 65 2.21 -30.15 4.82
C TRP A 65 2.06 -30.41 6.32
N SER A 66 1.72 -29.40 7.12
CA SER A 66 1.50 -29.60 8.55
C SER A 66 0.32 -30.53 8.83
N GLY A 67 0.42 -31.33 9.89
CA GLY A 67 -0.71 -32.13 10.42
C GLY A 67 -1.70 -31.32 11.26
N HIS A 68 -1.65 -29.98 11.21
CA HIS A 68 -2.49 -29.13 12.04
C HIS A 68 -3.96 -29.19 11.63
N PRO A 69 -4.90 -29.00 12.57
CA PRO A 69 -6.33 -28.91 12.26
C PRO A 69 -6.60 -27.76 11.29
N LEU A 70 -7.63 -27.91 10.45
CA LEU A 70 -7.97 -26.98 9.37
C LEU A 70 -8.08 -25.53 9.85
N GLY A 71 -8.66 -25.30 11.04
CA GLY A 71 -8.78 -23.95 11.63
C GLY A 71 -7.43 -23.24 11.81
N LYS A 72 -6.41 -23.95 12.32
CA LYS A 72 -5.06 -23.40 12.49
C LYS A 72 -4.36 -23.16 11.15
N LYS A 73 -4.63 -24.00 10.15
CA LYS A 73 -4.12 -23.78 8.79
C LYS A 73 -4.72 -22.51 8.17
N LEU A 74 -6.01 -22.27 8.35
CA LEU A 74 -6.67 -21.07 7.81
C LEU A 74 -6.20 -19.79 8.51
N LEU A 75 -5.96 -19.85 9.82
CA LEU A 75 -5.30 -18.77 10.56
C LEU A 75 -3.90 -18.48 10.00
N ALA A 76 -3.13 -19.52 9.70
CA ALA A 76 -1.81 -19.38 9.08
C ALA A 76 -1.90 -18.79 7.66
N MET A 77 -2.94 -19.13 6.89
CA MET A 77 -3.17 -18.58 5.56
C MET A 77 -3.41 -17.07 5.59
N VAL A 78 -4.05 -16.51 6.63
CA VAL A 78 -4.21 -15.04 6.77
C VAL A 78 -2.86 -14.34 6.75
N PHE A 79 -1.94 -14.72 7.64
CA PHE A 79 -0.62 -14.10 7.71
C PHE A 79 0.22 -14.41 6.47
N THR A 80 0.15 -15.64 5.95
CA THR A 80 0.84 -16.03 4.72
C THR A 80 0.39 -15.15 3.55
N SER A 81 -0.91 -14.91 3.39
CA SER A 81 -1.45 -14.01 2.36
C SER A 81 -0.98 -12.57 2.55
N ILE A 82 -0.89 -12.06 3.79
CA ILE A 82 -0.31 -10.74 4.08
C ILE A 82 1.17 -10.68 3.63
N TYR A 83 1.97 -11.72 3.93
CA TYR A 83 3.36 -11.80 3.50
C TYR A 83 3.49 -11.80 1.97
N PHE A 84 2.77 -12.67 1.26
CA PHE A 84 2.83 -12.73 -0.20
C PHE A 84 2.33 -11.44 -0.86
N CYS A 85 1.21 -10.89 -0.41
CA CYS A 85 0.67 -9.64 -0.94
C CYS A 85 1.65 -8.47 -0.70
N GLY A 86 2.16 -8.34 0.53
CA GLY A 86 3.12 -7.30 0.85
C GLY A 86 4.46 -7.46 0.13
N LEU A 87 4.93 -8.70 -0.05
CA LEU A 87 6.09 -9.00 -0.89
C LEU A 87 5.85 -8.62 -2.35
N ALA A 88 4.67 -8.90 -2.90
CA ALA A 88 4.33 -8.53 -4.27
C ALA A 88 4.38 -7.01 -4.48
N PHE A 89 3.90 -6.22 -3.50
CA PHE A 89 4.09 -4.76 -3.52
C PHE A 89 5.56 -4.34 -3.42
N ARG A 90 6.28 -4.97 -2.50
CA ARG A 90 7.69 -4.67 -2.21
C ARG A 90 8.64 -5.19 -3.29
N TRP A 91 8.20 -6.10 -4.16
CA TRP A 91 9.05 -6.83 -5.10
C TRP A 91 9.71 -5.90 -6.10
N ASN A 92 10.93 -5.50 -5.76
CA ASN A 92 11.63 -4.42 -6.43
C ASN A 92 13.13 -4.72 -6.56
N VAL A 93 13.43 -5.85 -7.22
CA VAL A 93 14.80 -6.35 -7.42
C VAL A 93 15.65 -5.31 -8.16
N LYS A 94 15.09 -4.76 -9.25
CA LYS A 94 15.65 -3.60 -9.96
C LYS A 94 15.04 -2.36 -9.36
N LEU A 95 15.76 -1.70 -8.46
CA LEU A 95 15.40 -0.46 -7.76
C LEU A 95 14.51 0.46 -8.63
N ASP A 96 13.21 0.26 -8.55
CA ASP A 96 12.23 0.89 -9.42
C ASP A 96 12.13 2.36 -9.01
N LEU A 97 12.66 3.21 -9.87
CA LEU A 97 12.65 4.66 -9.70
C LEU A 97 11.32 5.24 -10.17
N ILE A 98 10.44 4.48 -10.83
CA ILE A 98 9.20 4.99 -11.43
C ILE A 98 8.26 5.54 -10.35
N ALA A 99 8.06 4.82 -9.24
CA ALA A 99 7.23 5.30 -8.12
C ALA A 99 7.76 6.60 -7.52
N MET A 100 9.08 6.72 -7.39
CA MET A 100 9.75 7.94 -6.91
C MET A 100 9.56 9.10 -7.90
N HIS A 101 9.74 8.85 -9.19
CA HIS A 101 9.52 9.84 -10.24
C HIS A 101 8.06 10.30 -10.27
N LEU A 102 7.09 9.38 -10.15
CA LEU A 102 5.67 9.71 -10.08
C LEU A 102 5.36 10.68 -8.94
N LEU A 103 5.80 10.34 -7.72
CA LEU A 103 5.62 11.20 -6.55
C LEU A 103 6.34 12.55 -6.71
N ASN A 104 7.56 12.58 -7.24
CA ASN A 104 8.27 13.83 -7.50
C ASN A 104 7.58 14.69 -8.56
N THR A 105 6.96 14.08 -9.58
CA THR A 105 6.19 14.81 -10.58
C THR A 105 4.96 15.43 -9.95
N PHE A 106 4.22 14.72 -9.07
CA PHE A 106 3.12 15.32 -8.32
C PHE A 106 3.58 16.53 -7.48
N LEU A 107 4.70 16.38 -6.76
CA LEU A 107 5.26 17.45 -5.93
C LEU A 107 5.65 18.71 -6.74
N LYS A 108 6.09 18.53 -7.98
CA LYS A 108 6.44 19.66 -8.88
C LYS A 108 5.23 20.22 -9.63
N PHE A 109 4.26 19.39 -9.96
CA PHE A 109 3.10 19.77 -10.74
C PHE A 109 2.16 20.68 -9.96
N GLU A 110 1.85 20.35 -8.71
CA GLU A 110 0.87 21.10 -7.94
C GLU A 110 1.20 22.57 -7.70
N PRO A 111 2.43 22.96 -7.28
CA PRO A 111 2.77 24.37 -7.11
C PRO A 111 2.64 25.18 -8.40
N ASN A 112 2.86 24.56 -9.57
CA ASN A 112 2.86 25.25 -10.86
C ASN A 112 1.47 25.40 -11.47
N TYR A 113 0.54 24.49 -11.16
CA TYR A 113 -0.75 24.42 -11.87
C TYR A 113 -1.98 24.49 -10.95
N VAL A 114 -1.81 24.32 -9.65
CA VAL A 114 -2.93 24.28 -8.67
C VAL A 114 -2.90 25.50 -7.73
N ALA A 115 -1.81 26.29 -7.73
CA ALA A 115 -1.67 27.45 -6.85
C ALA A 115 -2.78 28.49 -7.03
N ASP A 116 -3.26 28.68 -8.26
CA ASP A 116 -4.27 29.69 -8.58
C ASP A 116 -5.71 29.26 -8.27
N PHE A 117 -5.93 27.98 -7.91
CA PHE A 117 -7.27 27.48 -7.60
C PHE A 117 -7.55 27.52 -6.10
N PRO A 118 -8.68 28.13 -5.67
CA PRO A 118 -9.16 27.98 -4.30
C PRO A 118 -9.59 26.52 -4.09
N TYR A 119 -8.65 25.69 -3.66
CA TYR A 119 -8.90 24.27 -3.43
C TYR A 119 -9.79 24.07 -2.22
N LYS A 120 -11.06 23.73 -2.46
CA LYS A 120 -11.98 23.30 -1.40
C LYS A 120 -11.73 21.83 -1.09
N LYS A 121 -11.33 21.52 0.15
CA LYS A 121 -11.18 20.14 0.63
C LYS A 121 -12.46 19.35 0.38
N THR A 122 -12.35 18.29 -0.41
CA THR A 122 -13.47 17.38 -0.72
C THR A 122 -13.73 16.45 0.47
N ALA A 123 -14.90 15.80 0.49
CA ALA A 123 -15.19 14.75 1.49
C ALA A 123 -14.18 13.60 1.39
N THR A 124 -13.77 13.25 0.16
CA THR A 124 -12.73 12.25 -0.12
C THR A 124 -11.41 12.59 0.57
N ASP A 125 -10.96 13.85 0.50
CA ASP A 125 -9.71 14.25 1.16
C ASP A 125 -9.77 14.09 2.68
N ARG A 126 -10.94 14.33 3.28
CA ARG A 126 -11.15 14.17 4.73
C ARG A 126 -11.10 12.70 5.11
N ILE A 127 -11.80 11.84 4.36
CA ILE A 127 -11.79 10.39 4.56
C ILE A 127 -10.37 9.87 4.41
N LEU A 128 -9.64 10.30 3.38
CA LEU A 128 -8.29 9.85 3.14
C LEU A 128 -7.30 10.36 4.19
N GLY A 129 -7.45 11.60 4.65
CA GLY A 129 -6.68 12.14 5.77
C GLY A 129 -6.84 11.35 7.08
N LEU A 130 -7.98 10.66 7.27
CA LEU A 130 -8.22 9.76 8.39
C LEU A 130 -7.74 8.33 8.10
N LEU A 131 -7.95 7.84 6.88
CA LEU A 131 -7.61 6.48 6.47
C LEU A 131 -6.08 6.26 6.40
N LEU A 132 -5.32 7.22 5.85
CA LEU A 132 -3.86 7.15 5.72
C LEU A 132 -3.14 6.87 7.05
N PRO A 133 -3.33 7.67 8.13
CA PRO A 133 -2.68 7.40 9.40
C PRO A 133 -3.20 6.13 10.07
N LEU A 134 -4.48 5.80 9.87
CA LEU A 134 -5.07 4.56 10.40
C LEU A 134 -4.39 3.31 9.81
N ILE A 135 -4.09 3.30 8.50
CA ILE A 135 -3.38 2.20 7.84
C ILE A 135 -1.96 2.04 8.40
N VAL A 136 -1.24 3.15 8.58
CA VAL A 136 0.12 3.09 9.15
C VAL A 136 0.07 2.59 10.58
N PHE A 137 -0.90 3.06 11.37
CA PHE A 137 -1.12 2.59 12.73
C PHE A 137 -1.47 1.09 12.77
N SER A 138 -2.37 0.62 11.91
CA SER A 138 -2.75 -0.80 11.86
C SER A 138 -1.58 -1.70 11.43
N CYS A 139 -0.66 -1.23 10.58
CA CYS A 139 0.57 -1.97 10.28
C CYS A 139 1.42 -2.24 11.52
N TRP A 140 1.49 -1.28 12.45
CA TRP A 140 2.17 -1.47 13.74
C TRP A 140 1.42 -2.43 14.65
N VAL A 141 0.11 -2.24 14.80
CA VAL A 141 -0.73 -3.10 15.65
C VAL A 141 -0.69 -4.55 15.16
N VAL A 142 -0.77 -4.79 13.84
CA VAL A 142 -0.72 -6.14 13.25
C VAL A 142 0.62 -6.81 13.51
N SER A 143 1.73 -6.10 13.34
CA SER A 143 3.06 -6.68 13.52
C SER A 143 3.39 -6.94 15.00
N LEU A 144 3.00 -6.02 15.88
CA LEU A 144 3.14 -6.21 17.33
C LEU A 144 2.23 -7.34 17.83
N GLY A 145 0.98 -7.39 17.35
CA GLY A 145 0.05 -8.47 17.66
C GLY A 145 0.60 -9.83 17.25
N ALA A 146 1.17 -9.95 16.05
CA ALA A 146 1.85 -11.16 15.61
C ALA A 146 3.03 -11.54 16.54
N GLY A 147 3.88 -10.57 16.91
CA GLY A 147 4.97 -10.81 17.86
C GLY A 147 4.49 -11.30 19.23
N ILE A 148 3.44 -10.70 19.77
CA ILE A 148 2.81 -11.13 21.04
C ILE A 148 2.26 -12.55 20.90
N THR A 149 1.58 -12.86 19.79
CA THR A 149 1.08 -14.21 19.51
C THR A 149 2.22 -15.24 19.48
N VAL A 150 3.36 -14.93 18.86
CA VAL A 150 4.53 -15.82 18.85
C VAL A 150 5.15 -15.99 20.23
N LEU A 151 5.18 -14.91 21.04
CA LEU A 151 5.71 -14.95 22.39
C LEU A 151 4.88 -15.87 23.31
N LEU A 152 3.56 -15.78 23.21
CA LEU A 152 2.61 -16.58 23.98
C LEU A 152 2.51 -18.01 23.45
N PHE A 153 2.47 -18.17 22.13
CA PHE A 153 2.22 -19.44 21.44
C PHE A 153 3.26 -19.67 20.33
N PRO A 154 4.50 -20.08 20.69
CA PRO A 154 5.59 -20.21 19.72
C PRO A 154 5.32 -21.26 18.65
N CYS A 155 4.46 -22.26 18.90
CA CYS A 155 4.14 -23.32 17.95
C CYS A 155 2.95 -22.99 17.04
N ILE A 156 2.46 -21.75 16.97
CA ILE A 156 1.39 -21.36 16.05
C ILE A 156 1.94 -21.19 14.62
N PRO A 157 1.40 -21.87 13.60
CA PRO A 157 1.73 -21.60 12.21
C PRO A 157 1.16 -20.21 11.79
N PRO A 158 1.85 -19.45 10.92
CA PRO A 158 2.98 -19.83 10.08
C PRO A 158 4.33 -19.32 10.64
N PHE A 159 4.40 -18.97 11.92
CA PHE A 159 5.56 -18.28 12.49
C PHE A 159 6.79 -19.16 12.63
N LEU A 160 7.98 -18.56 12.77
CA LEU A 160 9.25 -19.28 12.83
C LEU A 160 9.29 -20.33 13.94
N GLY A 161 8.64 -20.07 15.08
CA GLY A 161 8.59 -21.03 16.17
C GLY A 161 7.91 -22.35 15.80
N SER A 162 6.90 -22.34 14.91
CA SER A 162 6.26 -23.56 14.42
C SER A 162 7.17 -24.45 13.58
N MET A 163 8.26 -23.87 13.05
CA MET A 163 9.26 -24.57 12.25
C MET A 163 10.33 -25.26 13.11
N LEU A 164 10.35 -25.02 14.43
CA LEU A 164 11.31 -25.66 15.32
C LEU A 164 10.98 -27.15 15.53
N PRO A 165 12.01 -28.03 15.61
CA PRO A 165 11.81 -29.47 15.84
C PRO A 165 10.99 -29.77 17.11
N THR A 166 11.14 -28.95 18.14
CA THR A 166 10.42 -29.05 19.41
C THR A 166 8.89 -29.03 19.22
N CYS A 167 8.38 -28.19 18.33
CA CYS A 167 6.95 -28.10 18.03
C CYS A 167 6.45 -29.26 17.16
N ARG A 168 7.35 -29.97 16.47
CA ARG A 168 7.00 -31.09 15.58
C ARG A 168 7.01 -32.45 16.30
N SER A 169 7.94 -32.65 17.22
CA SER A 169 8.19 -33.95 17.85
C SER A 169 7.36 -34.21 19.11
N ASN A 170 6.33 -33.40 19.40
CA ASN A 170 5.54 -33.46 20.64
C ASN A 170 6.40 -33.46 21.93
N ILE A 171 7.63 -32.94 21.86
CA ILE A 171 8.53 -32.91 23.02
C ILE A 171 8.02 -31.78 23.94
N PRO A 172 7.71 -32.06 25.21
CA PRO A 172 7.04 -31.12 26.11
C PRO A 172 7.94 -29.98 26.59
N ILE A 173 9.20 -29.89 26.14
CA ILE A 173 10.16 -28.90 26.63
C ILE A 173 9.96 -27.60 25.84
N PRO A 174 9.35 -26.55 26.42
CA PRO A 174 9.21 -25.29 25.74
C PRO A 174 10.59 -24.70 25.40
N PRO A 175 10.74 -23.99 24.26
CA PRO A 175 11.92 -23.18 24.03
C PRO A 175 12.06 -22.19 25.19
N GLY A 176 13.29 -22.03 25.69
CA GLY A 176 13.57 -21.07 26.77
C GLY A 176 13.12 -19.65 26.41
N TRP A 177 12.80 -18.85 27.42
CA TRP A 177 12.26 -17.48 27.23
C TRP A 177 13.09 -16.62 26.27
N VAL A 178 14.42 -16.75 26.30
CA VAL A 178 15.34 -16.05 25.40
C VAL A 178 15.05 -16.36 23.93
N ILE A 179 14.86 -17.64 23.60
CA ILE A 179 14.57 -18.08 22.23
C ILE A 179 13.19 -17.57 21.79
N ARG A 180 12.19 -17.60 22.69
CA ARG A 180 10.84 -17.09 22.39
C ARG A 180 10.85 -15.60 22.07
N ILE A 181 11.54 -14.79 22.88
CA ILE A 181 11.67 -13.35 22.66
C ILE A 181 12.38 -13.08 21.33
N LEU A 182 13.44 -13.83 21.04
CA LEU A 182 14.18 -13.69 19.78
C LEU A 182 13.29 -14.01 18.56
N LEU A 183 12.54 -15.12 18.59
CA LEU A 183 11.63 -15.50 17.51
C LEU A 183 10.51 -14.48 17.32
N ALA A 184 9.86 -14.08 18.41
CA ALA A 184 8.81 -13.06 18.39
C ALA A 184 9.32 -11.73 17.81
N PHE A 185 10.53 -11.32 18.18
CA PHE A 185 11.16 -10.12 17.65
C PHE A 185 11.46 -10.23 16.15
N ILE A 186 12.04 -11.34 15.70
CA ILE A 186 12.34 -11.55 14.28
C ILE A 186 11.05 -11.54 13.45
N ASP A 187 10.03 -12.29 13.87
CA ASP A 187 8.74 -12.38 13.17
C ASP A 187 8.04 -11.01 13.10
N ALA A 188 8.01 -10.29 14.22
CA ALA A 188 7.42 -8.95 14.28
C ALA A 188 8.15 -7.95 13.36
N VAL A 189 9.50 -7.93 13.39
CA VAL A 189 10.30 -7.03 12.54
C VAL A 189 10.14 -7.37 11.06
N MET A 190 10.13 -8.66 10.71
CA MET A 190 9.93 -9.09 9.32
C MET A 190 8.54 -8.69 8.82
N LEU A 191 7.48 -8.93 9.60
CA LEU A 191 6.12 -8.53 9.25
C LEU A 191 5.99 -7.01 9.13
N GLN A 192 6.56 -6.27 10.08
CA GLN A 192 6.55 -4.80 10.09
C GLN A 192 7.21 -4.22 8.83
N GLN A 193 8.35 -4.78 8.41
CA GLN A 193 9.02 -4.35 7.18
C GLN A 193 8.15 -4.56 5.93
N VAL A 194 7.47 -5.72 5.85
CA VAL A 194 6.53 -6.02 4.76
C VAL A 194 5.35 -5.05 4.79
N CYS A 195 4.69 -4.90 5.94
CA CYS A 195 3.49 -4.06 6.08
C CYS A 195 3.78 -2.59 5.80
N ILE A 196 4.85 -1.99 6.33
CA ILE A 196 5.19 -0.58 6.05
C ILE A 196 5.50 -0.37 4.57
N SER A 197 6.21 -1.30 3.93
CA SER A 197 6.54 -1.21 2.51
C SER A 197 5.28 -1.33 1.64
N ALA A 198 4.43 -2.31 1.92
CA ALA A 198 3.15 -2.50 1.25
C ALA A 198 2.25 -1.27 1.40
N ALA A 199 2.12 -0.76 2.62
CA ALA A 199 1.34 0.44 2.92
C ALA A 199 1.85 1.66 2.15
N PHE A 200 3.16 1.81 1.91
CA PHE A 200 3.69 2.89 1.08
C PHE A 200 3.16 2.81 -0.36
N TYR A 201 3.33 1.66 -1.00
CA TYR A 201 2.91 1.47 -2.39
C TYR A 201 1.38 1.56 -2.53
N LEU A 202 0.64 1.01 -1.58
CA LEU A 202 -0.82 1.07 -1.56
C LEU A 202 -1.34 2.50 -1.35
N THR A 203 -0.86 3.19 -0.32
CA THR A 203 -1.43 4.48 0.06
C THR A 203 -0.88 5.64 -0.75
N GLN A 204 0.44 5.71 -0.92
CA GLN A 204 1.09 6.87 -1.55
C GLN A 204 1.14 6.72 -3.07
N VAL A 205 1.40 5.52 -3.58
CA VAL A 205 1.56 5.29 -5.03
C VAL A 205 0.23 4.98 -5.70
N LEU A 206 -0.53 4.00 -5.21
CA LEU A 206 -1.80 3.61 -5.84
C LEU A 206 -2.92 4.60 -5.51
N ILE A 207 -3.34 4.70 -4.23
CA ILE A 207 -4.45 5.58 -3.83
C ILE A 207 -4.09 7.05 -4.10
N GLY A 208 -2.88 7.46 -3.71
CA GLY A 208 -2.40 8.82 -3.96
C GLY A 208 -2.51 9.19 -5.43
N ALA A 209 -2.02 8.37 -6.36
CA ALA A 209 -2.10 8.68 -7.78
C ALA A 209 -3.55 8.74 -8.30
N ILE A 210 -4.43 7.81 -7.89
CA ILE A 210 -5.84 7.81 -8.31
C ILE A 210 -6.54 9.10 -7.83
N VAL A 211 -6.35 9.49 -6.58
CA VAL A 211 -7.00 10.67 -5.99
C VAL A 211 -6.43 11.97 -6.58
N HIS A 212 -5.11 12.07 -6.75
CA HIS A 212 -4.50 13.22 -7.41
C HIS A 212 -5.00 13.38 -8.85
N LEU A 213 -5.03 12.29 -9.63
CA LEU A 213 -5.54 12.32 -11.01
C LEU A 213 -7.02 12.70 -11.05
N TRP A 214 -7.85 12.13 -10.19
CA TRP A 214 -9.27 12.49 -10.11
C TRP A 214 -9.46 13.98 -9.86
N ASN A 215 -8.76 14.52 -8.86
CA ASN A 215 -8.88 15.93 -8.52
C ASN A 215 -8.35 16.83 -9.65
N TYR A 216 -7.26 16.46 -10.34
CA TYR A 216 -6.76 17.21 -11.49
C TYR A 216 -7.75 17.21 -12.65
N LEU A 217 -8.37 16.06 -12.96
CA LEU A 217 -9.41 15.95 -13.98
C LEU A 217 -10.65 16.78 -13.62
N SER A 218 -11.05 16.80 -12.33
CA SER A 218 -12.16 17.63 -11.86
C SER A 218 -11.84 19.14 -11.97
N MET A 219 -10.61 19.55 -11.72
CA MET A 219 -10.21 20.95 -11.94
C MET A 219 -10.21 21.30 -13.43
N LEU A 220 -9.82 20.35 -14.28
CA LEU A 220 -9.81 20.52 -15.72
C LEU A 220 -11.24 20.67 -16.27
N SER A 221 -12.17 19.85 -15.80
CA SER A 221 -13.58 19.96 -16.20
C SER A 221 -14.20 21.30 -15.82
N ILE A 222 -13.88 21.82 -14.62
CA ILE A 222 -14.38 23.14 -14.16
C ILE A 222 -13.81 24.26 -15.04
N ARG A 223 -12.51 24.22 -15.35
CA ARG A 223 -11.87 25.20 -16.26
C ARG A 223 -12.51 25.18 -17.65
N THR A 224 -12.79 23.99 -18.20
CA THR A 224 -13.43 23.86 -19.52
C THR A 224 -14.86 24.40 -19.52
N GLN A 225 -15.63 24.19 -18.45
CA GLN A 225 -17.01 24.68 -18.35
C GLN A 225 -17.12 26.20 -18.19
N ASN A 226 -16.18 26.83 -17.47
CA ASN A 226 -16.20 28.28 -17.24
C ASN A 226 -15.82 29.12 -18.47
N GLY A 227 -15.55 28.46 -19.61
CA GLY A 227 -15.13 29.12 -20.85
C GLY A 227 -13.67 29.56 -20.80
N ILE A 228 -12.96 29.38 -21.92
CA ILE A 228 -11.59 29.87 -22.11
C ILE A 228 -11.66 31.39 -22.41
N ASN A 229 -12.27 32.18 -21.53
CA ASN A 229 -12.60 33.59 -21.83
C ASN A 229 -11.41 34.55 -21.64
N GLY A 230 -10.16 34.07 -21.70
CA GLY A 230 -8.98 34.93 -21.63
C GLY A 230 -7.65 34.24 -21.32
N GLU A 231 -7.64 32.98 -20.86
CA GLU A 231 -6.39 32.22 -20.76
C GLU A 231 -5.91 31.82 -22.16
N SER A 232 -4.61 32.00 -22.43
CA SER A 232 -3.99 31.52 -23.66
C SER A 232 -4.24 30.02 -23.83
N HIS A 233 -4.86 29.64 -24.94
CA HIS A 233 -5.08 28.24 -25.35
C HIS A 233 -3.81 27.37 -25.18
N GLN A 234 -2.63 27.98 -25.32
CA GLN A 234 -1.33 27.31 -25.16
C GLN A 234 -1.11 26.79 -23.72
N ASN A 235 -1.53 27.53 -22.69
CA ASN A 235 -1.38 27.12 -21.30
C ASN A 235 -2.27 25.92 -20.98
N PHE A 236 -3.50 25.91 -21.50
CA PHE A 236 -4.42 24.78 -21.37
C PHE A 236 -3.86 23.51 -22.02
N ILE A 237 -3.37 23.63 -23.26
CA ILE A 237 -2.74 22.52 -23.99
C ILE A 237 -1.53 21.98 -23.24
N MET A 238 -0.67 22.86 -22.71
CA MET A 238 0.50 22.46 -21.94
C MET A 238 0.10 21.72 -20.66
N TRP A 239 -0.90 22.21 -19.93
CA TRP A 239 -1.38 21.56 -18.72
C TRP A 239 -1.99 20.18 -18.99
N TYR A 240 -2.79 20.06 -20.05
CA TYR A 240 -3.33 18.78 -20.50
C TYR A 240 -2.23 17.78 -20.85
N LYS A 241 -1.20 18.20 -21.59
CA LYS A 241 -0.03 17.35 -21.92
C LYS A 241 0.68 16.86 -20.66
N GLN A 242 0.87 17.71 -19.65
CA GLN A 242 1.48 17.31 -18.38
C GLN A 242 0.61 16.30 -17.61
N LEU A 243 -0.72 16.48 -17.62
CA LEU A 243 -1.65 15.52 -17.03
C LEU A 243 -1.61 14.17 -17.75
N GLN A 244 -1.49 14.17 -19.08
CA GLN A 244 -1.34 12.93 -19.87
C GLN A 244 -0.05 12.19 -19.50
N ILE A 245 1.07 12.90 -19.32
CA ILE A 245 2.34 12.32 -18.86
C ILE A 245 2.17 11.69 -17.46
N LEU A 246 1.51 12.39 -16.54
CA LEU A 246 1.21 11.86 -15.20
C LEU A 246 0.37 10.58 -15.24
N THR A 247 -0.65 10.53 -16.10
CA THR A 247 -1.49 9.33 -16.31
C THR A 247 -0.67 8.16 -16.84
N VAL A 248 0.16 8.39 -17.86
CA VAL A 248 1.04 7.35 -18.43
C VAL A 248 2.03 6.85 -17.38
N LEU A 249 2.62 7.75 -16.59
CA LEU A 249 3.57 7.40 -15.54
C LEU A 249 2.90 6.62 -14.39
N SER A 250 1.70 7.05 -13.98
CA SER A 250 0.88 6.35 -12.98
C SER A 250 0.50 4.95 -13.45
N ASN A 251 0.03 4.81 -14.69
CA ASN A 251 -0.31 3.52 -15.26
C ASN A 251 0.91 2.61 -15.38
N SER A 252 2.05 3.12 -15.87
CA SER A 252 3.30 2.35 -15.96
C SER A 252 3.78 1.84 -14.59
N CYS A 253 3.64 2.65 -13.54
CA CYS A 253 3.98 2.28 -12.17
C CYS A 253 3.04 1.20 -11.60
N ASN A 254 1.74 1.36 -11.82
CA ASN A 254 0.72 0.52 -11.19
C ASN A 254 0.44 -0.78 -11.94
N GLN A 255 0.37 -0.76 -13.28
CA GLN A 255 -0.14 -1.85 -14.12
C GLN A 255 0.63 -3.16 -13.96
N LYS A 256 1.96 -3.11 -13.87
CA LYS A 256 2.80 -4.32 -13.93
C LYS A 256 2.93 -5.05 -12.60
N ARG A 257 2.80 -4.34 -11.47
CA ARG A 257 3.12 -4.90 -10.15
C ARG A 257 2.06 -4.58 -9.11
N ILE A 258 1.80 -3.30 -8.89
CA ILE A 258 0.97 -2.83 -7.77
C ILE A 258 -0.48 -3.24 -7.99
N PHE A 259 -1.01 -3.06 -9.20
CA PHE A 259 -2.40 -3.38 -9.49
C PHE A 259 -2.71 -4.89 -9.40
N PRO A 260 -1.93 -5.82 -10.01
CA PRO A 260 -2.16 -7.26 -9.81
C PRO A 260 -2.02 -7.70 -8.36
N ALA A 261 -1.04 -7.15 -7.62
CA ALA A 261 -0.85 -7.46 -6.21
C ALA A 261 -2.04 -7.00 -5.35
N ALA A 262 -2.61 -5.83 -5.63
CA ALA A 262 -3.80 -5.31 -4.96
C ALA A 262 -5.05 -6.12 -5.33
N ALA A 263 -5.28 -6.34 -6.63
CA ALA A 263 -6.48 -7.01 -7.15
C ALA A 263 -6.59 -8.47 -6.70
N LEU A 264 -5.46 -9.18 -6.55
CA LEU A 264 -5.46 -10.58 -6.09
C LEU A 264 -5.23 -10.70 -4.58
N GLY A 265 -4.25 -9.96 -4.05
CA GLY A 265 -3.79 -10.14 -2.68
C GLY A 265 -4.78 -9.63 -1.64
N LEU A 266 -5.38 -8.45 -1.86
CA LEU A 266 -6.27 -7.86 -0.86
C LEU A 266 -7.57 -8.66 -0.70
N PRO A 267 -8.29 -9.07 -1.77
CA PRO A 267 -9.45 -9.94 -1.62
C PRO A 267 -9.11 -11.30 -1.00
N SER A 268 -7.92 -11.84 -1.25
CA SER A 268 -7.47 -13.08 -0.61
C SER A 268 -7.36 -12.91 0.90
N ILE A 269 -6.73 -11.82 1.38
CA ILE A 269 -6.63 -11.52 2.81
C ILE A 269 -8.03 -11.29 3.41
N GLU A 270 -8.89 -10.55 2.71
CA GLU A 270 -10.28 -10.31 3.12
C GLU A 270 -11.05 -11.62 3.31
N PHE A 271 -10.97 -12.53 2.34
CA PHE A 271 -11.64 -13.82 2.39
C PHE A 271 -11.16 -14.69 3.57
N PHE A 272 -9.85 -14.85 3.75
CA PHE A 272 -9.33 -15.67 4.84
C PHE A 272 -9.62 -15.07 6.21
N THR A 273 -9.49 -13.76 6.36
CA THR A 273 -9.80 -13.08 7.64
C THR A 273 -11.27 -13.17 7.99
N PHE A 274 -12.15 -12.95 7.02
CA PHE A 274 -13.60 -13.11 7.18
C PHE A 274 -13.97 -14.54 7.57
N PHE A 275 -13.39 -15.54 6.91
CA PHE A 275 -13.63 -16.95 7.24
C PHE A 275 -13.21 -17.26 8.68
N VAL A 276 -12.02 -16.82 9.10
CA VAL A 276 -11.53 -17.01 10.48
C VAL A 276 -12.47 -16.35 11.48
N CYS A 277 -12.93 -15.12 11.21
CA CYS A 277 -13.87 -14.43 12.08
C CYS A 277 -15.21 -15.16 12.22
N ILE A 278 -15.74 -15.78 11.16
CA ILE A 278 -17.04 -16.48 11.24
C ILE A 278 -16.89 -17.89 11.80
N LYS A 279 -15.97 -18.69 11.25
CA LYS A 279 -15.91 -20.12 11.56
C LYS A 279 -15.12 -20.42 12.83
N LEU A 280 -14.21 -19.54 13.23
CA LEU A 280 -13.30 -19.76 14.35
C LEU A 280 -13.61 -18.89 15.59
N HIS A 281 -14.68 -18.08 15.58
CA HIS A 281 -15.02 -17.19 16.71
C HIS A 281 -15.18 -17.92 18.05
N ASN A 282 -15.75 -19.13 18.05
CA ASN A 282 -15.94 -19.92 19.27
C ASN A 282 -14.66 -20.59 19.79
N SER A 283 -13.62 -20.68 18.95
CA SER A 283 -12.35 -21.33 19.30
C SER A 283 -11.22 -20.35 19.60
N LEU A 284 -11.41 -19.09 19.22
CA LEU A 284 -10.45 -18.01 19.43
C LEU A 284 -10.80 -17.22 20.70
N GLY A 285 -9.79 -16.68 21.36
CA GLY A 285 -10.02 -15.73 22.45
C GLY A 285 -10.72 -14.46 21.93
N ALA A 286 -11.39 -13.73 22.83
CA ALA A 286 -12.01 -12.45 22.48
C ALA A 286 -11.00 -11.45 21.87
N PHE A 287 -9.78 -11.43 22.41
CA PHE A 287 -8.69 -10.59 21.90
C PHE A 287 -8.23 -11.00 20.49
N GLU A 288 -8.04 -12.29 20.23
CA GLU A 288 -7.66 -12.79 18.90
C GLU A 288 -8.74 -12.51 17.87
N THR A 289 -10.01 -12.71 18.24
CA THR A 289 -11.16 -12.41 17.40
C THR A 289 -11.22 -10.92 17.06
N ALA A 290 -11.04 -10.03 18.05
CA ALA A 290 -10.98 -8.59 17.83
C ALA A 290 -9.79 -8.19 16.91
N PHE A 291 -8.65 -8.86 17.06
CA PHE A 291 -7.48 -8.65 16.22
C PHE A 291 -7.72 -9.03 14.75
N PHE A 292 -8.27 -10.22 14.48
CA PHE A 292 -8.61 -10.64 13.11
C PHE A 292 -9.72 -9.77 12.51
N PHE A 293 -10.70 -9.37 13.31
CA PHE A 293 -11.75 -8.46 12.89
C PHE A 293 -11.20 -7.08 12.50
N LEU A 294 -10.20 -6.57 13.25
CA LEU A 294 -9.51 -5.34 12.90
C LEU A 294 -8.76 -5.48 11.55
N ILE A 295 -8.09 -6.60 11.30
CA ILE A 295 -7.45 -6.85 9.98
C ILE A 295 -8.50 -6.85 8.87
N PHE A 296 -9.61 -7.58 9.07
CA PHE A 296 -10.72 -7.63 8.12
C PHE A 296 -11.26 -6.23 7.79
N LEU A 297 -11.58 -5.41 8.81
CA LEU A 297 -12.05 -4.04 8.61
C LEU A 297 -11.05 -3.16 7.85
N ASN A 298 -9.75 -3.28 8.16
CA ASN A 298 -8.72 -2.54 7.44
C ASN A 298 -8.69 -2.91 5.95
N VAL A 299 -8.75 -4.21 5.63
CA VAL A 299 -8.71 -4.68 4.23
C VAL A 299 -9.97 -4.29 3.48
N VAL A 300 -11.15 -4.43 4.09
CA VAL A 300 -12.44 -4.00 3.50
C VAL A 300 -12.43 -2.50 3.22
N ALA A 301 -12.05 -1.68 4.22
CA ALA A 301 -11.98 -0.22 4.05
C ALA A 301 -11.02 0.17 2.91
N PHE A 302 -9.90 -0.55 2.80
CA PHE A 302 -8.93 -0.33 1.74
C PHE A 302 -9.47 -0.72 0.36
N ASN A 303 -10.02 -1.93 0.21
CA ASN A 303 -10.60 -2.42 -1.03
C ASN A 303 -11.72 -1.48 -1.52
N MET A 304 -12.64 -1.12 -0.63
CA MET A 304 -13.72 -0.20 -0.96
C MET A 304 -13.20 1.17 -1.39
N THR A 305 -12.16 1.70 -0.73
CA THR A 305 -11.55 2.98 -1.11
C THR A 305 -10.91 2.92 -2.49
N VAL A 306 -10.14 1.86 -2.79
CA VAL A 306 -9.48 1.70 -4.09
C VAL A 306 -10.51 1.56 -5.22
N PHE A 307 -11.51 0.69 -5.06
CA PHE A 307 -12.50 0.47 -6.10
C PHE A 307 -13.42 1.69 -6.29
N LEU A 308 -13.80 2.37 -5.21
CA LEU A 308 -14.59 3.60 -5.31
C LEU A 308 -13.81 4.71 -6.01
N ALA A 309 -12.54 4.91 -5.65
CA ALA A 309 -11.69 5.92 -6.27
C ALA A 309 -11.42 5.60 -7.75
N ALA A 310 -11.15 4.33 -8.08
CA ALA A 310 -10.97 3.88 -9.46
C ALA A 310 -12.25 4.05 -10.30
N SER A 311 -13.41 3.72 -9.75
CA SER A 311 -14.71 3.91 -10.41
C SER A 311 -14.95 5.39 -10.74
N LYS A 312 -14.64 6.31 -9.82
CA LYS A 312 -14.76 7.75 -10.06
C LYS A 312 -13.83 8.25 -11.16
N VAL A 313 -12.57 7.81 -11.16
CA VAL A 313 -11.62 8.16 -12.24
C VAL A 313 -12.15 7.66 -13.59
N PHE A 314 -12.65 6.43 -13.65
CA PHE A 314 -13.23 5.88 -14.86
C PHE A 314 -14.40 6.72 -15.38
N SER A 315 -15.38 7.03 -14.52
CA SER A 315 -16.53 7.87 -14.91
C SER A 315 -16.10 9.26 -15.41
N CYS A 316 -15.15 9.92 -14.76
CA CYS A 316 -14.64 11.21 -15.19
C CYS A 316 -13.90 11.12 -16.54
N SER A 317 -13.09 10.08 -16.74
CA SER A 317 -12.32 9.90 -17.98
C SER A 317 -13.21 9.70 -19.21
N VAL A 318 -14.32 8.97 -19.07
CA VAL A 318 -15.28 8.72 -20.16
C VAL A 318 -15.99 10.02 -20.55
N ILE A 319 -16.44 10.80 -19.57
CA ILE A 319 -17.09 12.10 -19.82
C ILE A 319 -16.14 13.04 -20.55
N GLN A 320 -14.86 13.02 -20.17
CA GLN A 320 -13.87 13.90 -20.78
C GLN A 320 -13.54 13.51 -22.22
N ASP A 321 -13.49 12.22 -22.58
CA ASP A 321 -13.28 11.82 -23.98
C ASP A 321 -14.45 12.31 -24.86
N VAL A 322 -15.68 12.23 -24.35
CA VAL A 322 -16.87 12.76 -25.04
C VAL A 322 -16.78 14.28 -25.22
N CYS A 323 -16.47 15.04 -24.17
CA CYS A 323 -16.34 16.50 -24.26
C CYS A 323 -15.18 16.94 -25.15
N THR A 324 -14.06 16.20 -25.14
CA THR A 324 -12.87 16.53 -25.94
C THR A 324 -13.16 16.35 -27.41
N ARG A 325 -13.83 15.24 -27.79
CA ARG A 325 -14.25 15.02 -29.18
C ARG A 325 -15.21 16.10 -29.67
N GLN A 326 -16.14 16.53 -28.82
CA GLN A 326 -17.09 17.58 -29.17
C GLN A 326 -16.39 18.94 -29.36
N THR A 327 -15.43 19.29 -28.50
CA THR A 327 -14.69 20.55 -28.60
C THR A 327 -13.76 20.58 -29.81
N ILE A 328 -13.05 19.47 -30.11
CA ILE A 328 -12.23 19.35 -31.31
C ILE A 328 -13.09 19.41 -32.57
N GLY A 329 -14.27 18.78 -32.55
CA GLY A 329 -15.24 18.88 -33.64
C GLY A 329 -15.68 20.33 -33.89
N SER A 330 -15.98 21.09 -32.84
CA SER A 330 -16.36 22.51 -32.97
C SER A 330 -15.22 23.40 -33.47
N LEU A 331 -13.97 23.14 -33.05
CA LEU A 331 -12.80 23.89 -33.52
C LEU A 331 -12.48 23.62 -35.00
N LEU A 332 -12.70 22.40 -35.48
CA LEU A 332 -12.50 22.04 -36.90
C LEU A 332 -13.59 22.60 -37.83
N VAL A 333 -14.74 23.01 -37.31
CA VAL A 333 -15.83 23.59 -38.12
C VAL A 333 -15.72 25.12 -38.23
N VAL A 334 -14.86 25.76 -37.41
CA VAL A 334 -14.74 27.23 -37.32
C VAL A 334 -13.42 27.77 -37.91
N GLY A 335 -12.46 26.91 -38.27
CA GLY A 335 -11.20 27.28 -38.93
C GLY A 335 -11.18 26.95 -40.41
#